data_AF-A0A7C6RRI5-F1
#
_entry.id   AF-A0A7C6RRI5-F1
#
_cell.length_a   1.000
_cell.length_b   1.000
_cell.length_c   1.000
_cell.angle_alpha   90.00
_cell.angle_beta   90.00
_cell.angle_gamma   90.00
#
_symmetry.space_group_name_H-M   'P 1'
#
loop_
_entity.id
_entity.type
_entity.pdbx_description
1 polymer ?
#
loop_
_entity_poly.entity_id
_entity_poly.type
_entity_poly.pdbx_seq_one_letter_code
_entity_poly.pdbx_strand_id
1 'polypeptide(L)' 'MNDNKVHIATIAFHRAINYGAVLQVYALQKKIEELGGNCTVLDYRNDLLESKHRETKIGDCKTIKDYIRFIFLS' A
#
# COMPACT_ATOMS: atom_id res chain seq x y z
N MET A 1 17.39 -15.94 24.05
CA MET A 1 16.64 -14.90 23.31
C MET A 1 15.69 -14.27 24.33
N ASN A 2 15.51 -12.94 24.34
CA ASN A 2 14.67 -12.29 25.36
C ASN A 2 13.19 -12.44 24.94
N ASP A 3 12.48 -13.38 25.58
CA ASP A 3 11.13 -13.84 25.17
C ASP A 3 9.97 -12.89 25.56
N ASN A 4 10.27 -11.68 26.06
CA ASN A 4 9.28 -10.72 26.54
C ASN A 4 9.09 -9.48 25.64
N LYS A 5 9.27 -9.61 24.31
CA LYS A 5 9.02 -8.46 23.41
C LYS A 5 7.52 -8.22 23.24
N VAL A 6 7.10 -6.96 23.33
CA VAL A 6 5.72 -6.57 23.01
C VAL A 6 5.49 -6.74 21.51
N HIS A 7 4.46 -7.51 21.16
CA HIS A 7 4.05 -7.71 19.77
C HIS A 7 3.09 -6.60 19.34
N ILE A 8 3.41 -5.93 18.24
CA ILE A 8 2.66 -4.80 17.70
C ILE A 8 2.32 -5.09 16.25
N ALA A 9 1.04 -5.03 15.91
CA ALA A 9 0.56 -5.12 14.53
C ALA A 9 0.17 -3.73 14.03
N THR A 10 0.82 -3.26 12.97
CA THR A 10 0.40 -2.06 12.24
C THR A 10 -0.40 -2.48 11.01
N ILE A 11 -1.32 -1.64 10.56
CA ILE A 11 -2.16 -1.91 9.38
C ILE A 11 -1.94 -0.83 8.33
N ALA A 12 -1.72 -1.23 7.08
CA ALA A 12 -1.49 -0.32 5.97
C ALA A 12 -2.09 -0.87 4.67
N PHE A 13 -2.47 0.03 3.76
CA PHE A 13 -2.98 -0.34 2.44
C PHE A 13 -1.87 -0.25 1.40
N HIS A 14 -1.36 -1.39 0.92
CA HIS A 14 -0.21 -1.43 -0.01
C HIS A 14 -0.60 -1.51 -1.50
N ARG A 15 -1.88 -1.37 -1.84
CA ARG A 15 -2.37 -1.51 -3.23
C ARG A 15 -2.36 -0.19 -4.00
N ALA A 16 -2.16 0.94 -3.33
CA ALA A 16 -1.94 2.23 -3.98
C ALA A 16 -0.49 2.39 -4.42
N ILE A 17 -0.26 2.99 -5.61
CA ILE A 17 1.08 3.41 -6.06
C ILE A 17 1.47 4.67 -5.27
N ASN A 18 1.83 4.48 -4.00
CA ASN A 18 2.25 5.54 -3.09
C ASN A 18 3.52 5.11 -2.35
N TYR A 19 4.67 5.45 -2.94
CA TYR A 19 5.98 5.14 -2.37
C TYR A 19 6.21 5.82 -1.01
N GLY A 20 5.64 7.00 -0.80
CA GLY A 20 5.71 7.70 0.49
C GLY A 20 5.07 6.88 1.61
N ALA A 21 3.89 6.31 1.37
CA ALA A 21 3.21 5.44 2.32
C ALA A 21 4.02 4.16 2.63
N VAL A 22 4.63 3.55 1.62
CA VAL A 22 5.50 2.37 1.81
C VAL A 22 6.70 2.71 2.68
N LEU A 23 7.38 3.84 2.40
CA LEU A 23 8.52 4.29 3.19
C LEU A 23 8.14 4.65 4.63
N GLN A 24 6.96 5.25 4.84
CA GLN A 24 6.42 5.56 6.17
C GLN A 24 6.18 4.29 6.99
N VAL A 25 5.57 3.26 6.38
CA VAL A 25 5.35 1.96 7.03
C VAL A 25 6.68 1.32 7.43
N TYR A 26 7.66 1.34 6.54
CA TYR A 26 9.00 0.82 6.82
C TYR A 26 9.68 1.58 7.96
N ALA A 27 9.67 2.92 7.92
CA ALA A 27 10.25 3.75 8.98
C ALA A 27 9.60 3.51 10.35
N LEU A 28 8.27 3.37 10.37
CA LEU A 28 7.52 3.05 11.59
C LEU A 28 7.89 1.67 12.14
N GLN A 29 7.93 0.65 11.28
CA GLN A 29 8.35 -0.70 11.66
C GLN A 29 9.75 -0.68 12.30
N LYS A 30 10.71 -0.02 11.64
CA LYS A 30 12.07 0.12 12.16
C LYS A 30 12.09 0.81 13.50
N LYS A 31 11.29 1.86 13.67
CA LYS A 31 11.25 2.59 14.94
C LYS A 31 10.68 1.75 16.09
N ILE A 32 9.66 0.94 15.83
CA ILE A 32 9.09 0.02 16.83
C ILE A 32 10.12 -1.06 17.22
N GLU A 33 10.84 -1.62 16.24
CA GLU A 33 11.89 -2.61 16.47
C GLU A 33 13.05 -2.04 17.29
N GLU A 34 13.48 -0.80 17.00
CA GLU A 34 14.49 -0.06 17.78
C GLU A 34 14.07 0.17 19.24
N LEU A 35 12.77 0.40 19.48
CA LEU A 35 12.20 0.58 20.82
C LEU A 35 12.02 -0.73 21.59
N GLY A 36 12.44 -1.87 21.01
CA GLY A 36 12.39 -3.18 21.66
C GLY A 36 11.12 -3.99 21.36
N GLY A 37 10.21 -3.47 20.53
CA GLY A 37 9.02 -4.19 20.08
C GLY A 37 9.32 -5.24 19.01
N ASN A 38 8.35 -6.11 18.76
CA ASN A 38 8.28 -6.96 17.59
C ASN A 38 7.11 -6.49 16.71
N CYS A 39 7.42 -5.89 15.56
CA CYS A 39 6.43 -5.27 14.69
C CYS A 39 6.07 -6.19 13.52
N THR A 40 4.78 -6.35 13.24
CA THR A 40 4.25 -6.99 12.03
C THR A 40 3.37 -5.99 11.28
N VAL A 41 3.57 -5.88 9.97
CA VAL A 41 2.73 -5.03 9.10
C VAL A 41 1.66 -5.92 8.45
N LEU A 42 0.40 -5.56 8.65
CA LEU A 42 -0.76 -6.19 8.03
C LEU A 42 -1.17 -5.40 6.79
N ASP A 43 -1.18 -6.08 5.63
CA ASP A 43 -1.72 -5.51 4.39
C ASP A 43 -3.25 -5.54 4.45
N TYR A 44 -3.86 -4.36 4.54
CA TYR A 44 -5.30 -4.21 4.51
C TYR A 44 -5.83 -4.51 3.11
N ARG A 45 -6.78 -5.45 3.01
CA ARG A 45 -7.44 -5.83 1.76
C ARG A 45 -8.88 -5.35 1.76
N ASN A 46 -9.27 -4.69 0.66
CA ASN A 46 -10.62 -4.16 0.49
C ASN A 46 -10.95 -4.04 -1.01
N ASP A 47 -11.94 -4.80 -1.45
CA ASP A 47 -12.30 -4.90 -2.87
C ASP A 47 -12.70 -3.54 -3.48
N LEU A 48 -13.41 -2.70 -2.71
CA LEU A 48 -13.83 -1.38 -3.17
C LEU A 48 -12.64 -0.42 -3.34
N LEU A 49 -11.64 -0.47 -2.46
CA LEU A 49 -10.43 0.35 -2.59
C LEU A 49 -9.49 -0.19 -3.66
N GLU A 50 -9.34 -1.51 -3.74
CA GLU A 50 -8.50 -2.19 -4.72
C GLU A 50 -8.98 -1.94 -6.15
N SER A 51 -10.30 -2.01 -6.38
CA SER A 51 -10.89 -1.68 -7.69
C SER A 51 -10.59 -0.25 -8.16
N LYS A 52 -10.42 0.70 -7.24
CA LYS A 52 -10.06 2.10 -7.55
C LYS A 52 -8.58 2.31 -7.89
N HIS A 53 -7.71 1.41 -7.44
CA HIS A 53 -6.26 1.50 -7.64
C HIS A 53 -5.75 0.51 -8.69
N ARG A 54 -6.66 -0.18 -9.39
CA ARG A 54 -6.33 -1.08 -10.49
C ARG A 54 -5.78 -0.28 -11.68
N GLU A 55 -4.80 -0.85 -12.36
CA GLU A 55 -4.31 -0.32 -13.63
C GLU A 55 -5.47 -0.19 -14.63
N THR A 56 -5.56 0.98 -15.27
CA THR A 56 -6.57 1.25 -16.30
C THR A 56 -6.21 0.42 -17.52
N LYS A 57 -7.10 -0.48 -17.94
CA LYS A 57 -6.88 -1.28 -19.15
C LYS A 57 -7.51 -0.60 -20.37
N ILE A 58 -7.08 -1.01 -21.56
CA ILE A 58 -7.68 -0.56 -22.83
C ILE A 58 -9.20 -0.78 -22.85
N GLY A 59 -9.67 -1.90 -22.26
CA GLY A 59 -11.10 -2.19 -22.14
C GLY A 59 -11.88 -1.28 -21.19
N ASP A 60 -11.19 -0.49 -20.36
CA ASP A 60 -11.80 0.50 -19.46
C ASP A 60 -11.97 1.88 -20.14
N CYS A 61 -11.41 2.08 -21.34
CA CYS A 61 -11.55 3.30 -22.13
C CYS A 61 -12.92 3.34 -22.82
N LYS A 62 -13.93 3.90 -22.14
CA LYS A 62 -15.31 4.00 -22.67
C LYS A 62 -15.52 5.22 -23.56
N THR A 63 -14.64 6.22 -23.44
CA THR A 63 -14.75 7.50 -24.14
C THR A 63 -13.48 7.80 -24.93
N ILE A 64 -13.59 8.59 -26.00
CA ILE A 64 -12.43 9.13 -26.76
C ILE A 64 -11.46 9.86 -25.83
N LYS A 65 -11.98 10.57 -24.81
CA LYS A 65 -11.15 11.25 -23.80
C LYS A 65 -10.33 10.26 -22.96
N ASP A 66 -10.89 9.09 -22.63
CA ASP A 66 -10.19 8.04 -21.88
C ASP A 66 -9.11 7.39 -22.74
N TYR A 67 -9.36 7.22 -24.04
CA TYR A 67 -8.37 6.71 -24.99
C TYR A 67 -7.20 7.68 -25.19
N ILE A 68 -7.48 8.98 -25.33
CA ILE A 68 -6.44 10.02 -25.38
C ILE A 68 -5.66 10.01 -24.05
N ARG A 69 -6.35 9.96 -22.91
CA ARG A 69 -5.69 9.88 -21.61
C ARG A 69 -4.80 8.64 -21.52
N PHE A 70 -5.26 7.49 -22.01
CA PHE A 70 -4.49 6.26 -22.04
C PHE A 70 -3.23 6.39 -22.90
N ILE A 71 -3.30 6.93 -24.11
CA ILE A 71 -2.11 7.09 -24.97
C ILE A 71 -1.11 8.11 -24.41
N PHE A 72 -1.58 9.19 -23.80
CA PHE A 72 -0.72 10.30 -23.36
C PHE A 72 -0.26 10.21 -21.89
N LEU A 73 -0.93 9.43 -21.03
CA LEU A 73 -0.60 9.26 -19.61
C LEU A 73 -0.28 7.80 -19.21
N SER A 74 -0.30 6.83 -20.14
CA SER A 74 0.34 5.51 -19.93
C SER A 74 1.82 5.57 -20.28
#